data_AF-A0A9W7YHB7-F1
#
_entry.id   AF-A0A9W7YHB7-F1
#
_cell.length_a   1.000
_cell.length_b   1.000
_cell.length_c   1.000
_cell.angle_alpha   90.00
_cell.angle_beta   90.00
_cell.angle_gamma   90.00
#
_symmetry.space_group_name_H-M   'P 1'
#
loop_
_entity.id
_entity.type
_entity.pdbx_description
1 polymer ?
#
loop_
_entity_poly.entity_id
_entity_poly.type
_entity_poly.pdbx_seq_one_letter_code
_entity_poly.pdbx_strand_id
1 'polypeptide(L)'
;MGGYLIRPIEHGADIVTHSATKWINGHGTTIGGVVIDAGTFPWNNGRFPSFTEPSDGYHGLKFWDTFGPEGPFGANLAFLFRARVETMRDLGPCTTPFASWLFLQGLETLPLRAERHNSNTLALAQWLVQHPAVAWVSYPGLESHPYHANAKKYLSGGFGGVLSFGVKGGIAAGNTFISSLKLTSHLANVGDAKTLAIQPAATTHQQLSSEEQVASGVTPDLIRVSVGLEHIDDIKHDFDAALQVSQA
;
A
#
# COMPACT_ATOMS: atom_id res chain seq x y z
N MET A 1 1.18 5.71 2.86
CA MET A 1 2.39 5.89 3.69
C MET A 1 1.99 6.44 5.06
N GLY A 2 1.34 5.62 5.92
CA GLY A 2 0.99 5.99 7.31
C GLY A 2 0.34 7.37 7.54
N GLY A 3 -0.55 7.81 6.65
CA GLY A 3 -1.18 9.13 6.75
C GLY A 3 -0.43 10.29 6.06
N TYR A 4 0.84 10.12 5.66
CA TYR A 4 1.65 11.19 5.06
C TYR A 4 1.08 11.73 3.75
N LEU A 5 0.69 10.82 2.85
CA LEU A 5 0.16 11.19 1.53
C LEU A 5 -1.33 11.55 1.55
N ILE A 6 -2.09 10.98 2.47
CA ILE A 6 -3.53 11.16 2.55
C ILE A 6 -3.97 10.77 3.95
N ARG A 7 -4.89 11.54 4.52
CA ARG A 7 -5.57 11.24 5.78
C ARG A 7 -7.05 11.00 5.47
N PRO A 8 -7.46 9.76 5.14
CA PRO A 8 -8.82 9.47 4.68
C PRO A 8 -9.92 9.90 5.64
N ILE A 9 -9.62 9.97 6.94
CA ILE A 9 -10.53 10.47 7.98
C ILE A 9 -10.96 11.92 7.70
N GLU A 10 -10.06 12.77 7.20
CA GLU A 10 -10.36 14.15 6.77
C GLU A 10 -11.26 14.21 5.52
N HIS A 11 -11.49 13.07 4.88
CA HIS A 11 -12.37 12.89 3.73
C HIS A 11 -13.58 12.00 4.03
N GLY A 12 -13.89 11.77 5.31
CA GLY A 12 -15.10 11.07 5.75
C GLY A 12 -14.97 9.56 5.91
N ALA A 13 -13.75 8.99 5.89
CA ALA A 13 -13.57 7.59 6.25
C ALA A 13 -13.63 7.41 7.77
N ASP A 14 -14.44 6.47 8.25
CA ASP A 14 -14.57 6.21 9.69
C ASP A 14 -13.49 5.25 10.22
N ILE A 15 -13.10 4.26 9.42
CA ILE A 15 -12.07 3.27 9.77
C ILE A 15 -10.98 3.28 8.71
N VAL A 16 -9.73 3.40 9.13
CA VAL A 16 -8.55 3.31 8.26
C VAL A 16 -7.71 2.10 8.67
N THR A 17 -7.30 1.30 7.69
CA THR A 17 -6.40 0.18 7.91
C THR A 17 -5.07 0.40 7.22
N HIS A 18 -4.00 -0.08 7.85
CA HIS A 18 -2.67 -0.09 7.29
C HIS A 18 -2.04 -1.47 7.42
N SER A 19 -1.38 -1.91 6.34
CA SER A 19 -0.32 -2.90 6.46
C SER A 19 0.93 -2.18 6.95
N ALA A 20 1.21 -2.29 8.24
CA ALA A 20 2.38 -1.69 8.87
C ALA A 20 3.70 -2.30 8.35
N THR A 21 3.64 -3.52 7.82
CA THR A 21 4.72 -4.19 7.09
C THR A 21 5.35 -3.36 5.97
N LYS A 22 4.57 -2.47 5.35
CA LYS A 22 4.98 -1.69 4.17
C LYS A 22 5.68 -0.41 4.63
N TRP A 23 5.30 0.74 4.07
CA TRP A 23 5.98 2.02 4.34
C TRP A 23 6.08 2.46 5.81
N ILE A 24 5.19 2.00 6.70
CA ILE A 24 5.31 2.30 8.15
C ILE A 24 6.59 1.66 8.70
N ASN A 25 6.80 0.35 8.48
CA ASN A 25 8.07 -0.31 8.74
C ASN A 25 9.18 0.27 7.86
N GLY A 26 8.98 0.29 6.54
CA GLY A 26 9.89 0.93 5.58
C GLY A 26 11.18 0.17 5.29
N HIS A 27 11.43 -0.97 5.92
CA HIS A 27 12.71 -1.67 5.87
C HIS A 27 12.62 -3.15 5.49
N GLY A 28 11.40 -3.67 5.27
CA GLY A 28 11.17 -5.06 4.88
C GLY A 28 11.47 -6.08 5.97
N THR A 29 11.45 -5.67 7.24
CA THR A 29 11.96 -6.48 8.37
C THR A 29 10.90 -7.08 9.26
N THR A 30 9.66 -6.58 9.23
CA THR A 30 8.64 -6.93 10.25
C THR A 30 7.25 -6.89 9.65
N ILE A 31 6.44 -7.91 9.96
CA ILE A 31 5.05 -8.02 9.51
C ILE A 31 4.10 -7.50 10.59
N GLY A 32 3.13 -6.68 10.18
CA GLY A 32 2.10 -6.17 11.08
C GLY A 32 1.02 -5.35 10.39
N GLY A 33 -0.03 -5.06 11.14
CA GLY A 33 -1.16 -4.25 10.71
C GLY A 33 -1.59 -3.27 11.80
N VAL A 34 -2.24 -2.19 11.39
CA VAL A 34 -2.81 -1.18 12.29
C VAL A 34 -4.22 -0.88 11.80
N VAL A 35 -5.16 -0.78 12.75
CA VAL A 35 -6.52 -0.27 12.54
C VAL A 35 -6.65 1.03 13.30
N ILE A 36 -7.14 2.06 12.63
CA ILE A 36 -7.37 3.39 13.17
C ILE A 36 -8.86 3.67 13.04
N ASP A 37 -9.49 4.05 14.15
CA ASP A 37 -10.90 4.43 14.23
C ASP A 37 -10.96 5.95 14.42
N ALA A 38 -11.74 6.62 13.58
CA ALA A 38 -11.97 8.05 13.65
C ALA A 38 -12.91 8.42 14.81
N GLY A 39 -13.68 7.47 15.34
CA GLY A 39 -14.71 7.74 16.34
C GLY A 39 -15.89 8.55 15.81
N THR A 40 -16.07 8.61 14.48
CA THR A 40 -17.10 9.44 13.84
C THR A 40 -18.37 8.68 13.51
N PHE A 41 -18.30 7.35 13.40
CA PHE A 41 -19.41 6.58 12.87
C PHE A 41 -20.49 6.26 13.92
N PRO A 42 -21.78 6.50 13.64
CA PRO A 42 -22.88 6.15 14.53
C PRO A 42 -23.23 4.66 14.39
N TRP A 43 -22.54 3.80 15.15
CA TRP A 43 -22.77 2.35 15.15
C TRP A 43 -24.17 1.95 15.65
N ASN A 44 -24.93 2.86 16.25
CA ASN A 44 -26.31 2.65 16.70
C ASN A 44 -27.39 2.95 15.63
N ASN A 45 -27.03 3.17 14.38
CA ASN A 45 -27.97 3.51 13.29
C ASN A 45 -28.93 2.37 12.84
N GLY A 46 -29.06 1.31 13.64
CA GLY A 46 -29.91 0.15 13.36
C GLY A 46 -29.32 -0.92 12.44
N ARG A 47 -28.16 -0.66 11.80
CA ARG A 47 -27.50 -1.64 10.92
C ARG A 47 -26.50 -2.54 11.62
N PHE A 48 -26.07 -2.17 12.84
CA PHE A 48 -25.04 -2.87 13.58
C PHE A 48 -25.55 -3.31 14.97
N PRO A 49 -26.49 -4.27 15.02
CA PRO A 49 -27.07 -4.73 16.29
C PRO A 49 -26.00 -5.24 17.25
N SER A 50 -24.91 -5.79 16.73
CA SER A 50 -23.79 -6.26 17.55
C SER A 50 -23.02 -5.16 18.33
N PHE A 51 -23.35 -3.88 18.14
CA PHE A 51 -22.88 -2.79 19.01
C PHE A 51 -23.92 -2.32 20.02
N THR A 52 -25.21 -2.58 19.78
CA THR A 52 -26.33 -2.02 20.57
C THR A 52 -27.08 -3.09 21.37
N GLU A 53 -26.91 -4.36 21.02
CA GLU A 53 -27.42 -5.50 21.75
C GLU A 53 -26.40 -6.06 22.75
N PRO A 54 -26.86 -6.76 23.81
CA PRO A 54 -25.98 -7.35 24.81
C PRO A 54 -24.99 -8.35 24.18
N SER A 55 -23.69 -8.23 24.51
CA SER A 55 -22.67 -9.19 24.11
C SER A 55 -22.56 -10.35 25.10
N ASP A 56 -22.79 -11.57 24.62
CA ASP A 56 -22.59 -12.80 25.41
C ASP A 56 -21.13 -12.97 25.86
N GLY A 57 -20.18 -12.60 24.99
CA GLY A 57 -18.75 -12.69 25.24
C GLY A 57 -18.22 -11.70 26.29
N TYR A 58 -19.10 -10.81 26.78
CA TYR A 58 -18.79 -9.76 27.75
C TYR A 58 -19.95 -9.53 28.75
N HIS A 59 -20.63 -10.59 29.17
CA HIS A 59 -21.64 -10.57 30.25
C HIS A 59 -22.81 -9.59 30.01
N GLY A 60 -23.28 -9.50 28.77
CA GLY A 60 -24.39 -8.64 28.38
C GLY A 60 -24.02 -7.17 28.17
N LEU A 61 -22.72 -6.84 28.11
CA LEU A 61 -22.26 -5.50 27.78
C LEU A 61 -22.80 -5.03 26.43
N LYS A 62 -23.32 -3.80 26.38
CA LYS A 62 -23.63 -3.11 25.12
C LYS A 62 -22.50 -2.16 24.77
N PHE A 63 -21.77 -2.44 23.69
CA PHE A 63 -20.56 -1.70 23.31
C PHE A 63 -20.82 -0.23 23.02
N TRP A 64 -21.94 0.09 22.36
CA TRP A 64 -22.31 1.47 22.07
C TRP A 64 -22.65 2.24 23.36
N ASP A 65 -23.47 1.65 24.23
CA ASP A 65 -23.87 2.31 25.48
C ASP A 65 -22.67 2.54 26.41
N THR A 66 -21.70 1.64 26.38
CA THR A 66 -20.52 1.71 27.27
C THR A 66 -19.38 2.54 26.68
N PHE A 67 -19.06 2.36 25.40
CA PHE A 67 -17.87 2.92 24.76
C PHE A 67 -18.19 3.88 23.61
N GLY A 68 -19.46 4.24 23.41
CA GLY A 68 -19.87 5.29 22.48
C GLY A 68 -19.50 6.69 22.97
N PRO A 69 -19.99 7.76 22.28
CA PRO A 69 -19.63 9.15 22.57
C PRO A 69 -19.82 9.57 24.03
N GLU A 70 -20.91 9.09 24.66
CA GLU A 70 -21.29 9.39 26.05
C GLU A 70 -20.62 8.46 27.08
N GLY A 71 -19.73 7.58 26.64
CA GLY A 71 -19.00 6.64 27.49
C GLY A 71 -17.93 7.32 28.38
N PRO A 72 -17.24 6.55 29.23
CA PRO A 72 -16.32 7.08 30.24
C PRO A 72 -15.08 7.78 29.65
N PHE A 73 -14.83 7.63 28.35
CA PHE A 73 -13.69 8.23 27.65
C PHE A 73 -14.04 9.53 26.91
N GLY A 74 -15.32 9.94 26.89
CA GLY A 74 -15.76 11.15 26.18
C GLY A 74 -15.49 11.12 24.67
N ALA A 75 -15.38 9.92 24.10
CA ALA A 75 -15.10 9.68 22.69
C ALA A 75 -15.75 8.36 22.26
N ASN A 76 -16.18 8.29 21.00
CA ASN A 76 -16.71 7.06 20.43
C ASN A 76 -15.56 6.08 20.13
N LEU A 77 -15.43 5.07 20.99
CA LEU A 77 -14.42 4.02 20.91
C LEU A 77 -15.06 2.63 20.77
N ALA A 78 -16.37 2.57 20.47
CA ALA A 78 -17.15 1.35 20.46
C ALA A 78 -16.54 0.30 19.51
N PHE A 79 -16.11 0.72 18.31
CA PHE A 79 -15.47 -0.17 17.34
C PHE A 79 -14.09 -0.65 17.81
N LEU A 80 -13.19 0.24 18.24
CA LEU A 80 -11.87 -0.18 18.74
C LEU A 80 -11.94 -1.13 19.94
N PHE A 81 -12.81 -0.85 20.92
CA PHE A 81 -12.94 -1.72 22.08
C PHE A 81 -13.45 -3.08 21.67
N ARG A 82 -14.49 -3.15 20.86
CA ARG A 82 -15.02 -4.43 20.40
C ARG A 82 -14.00 -5.22 19.58
N ALA A 83 -13.30 -4.57 18.64
CA ALA A 83 -12.24 -5.19 17.85
C ALA A 83 -11.11 -5.75 18.75
N ARG A 84 -10.81 -5.09 19.88
CA ARG A 84 -9.79 -5.53 20.83
C ARG A 84 -10.28 -6.67 21.73
N VAL A 85 -11.44 -6.53 22.36
CA VAL A 85 -11.86 -7.43 23.45
C VAL A 85 -12.64 -8.66 22.97
N GLU A 86 -13.20 -8.63 21.76
CA GLU A 86 -13.80 -9.80 21.14
C GLU A 86 -12.89 -10.34 20.05
N THR A 87 -12.71 -9.60 18.96
CA THR A 87 -12.03 -10.12 17.76
C THR A 87 -10.57 -10.48 18.02
N MET A 88 -9.78 -9.56 18.58
CA MET A 88 -8.36 -9.81 18.84
C MET A 88 -8.17 -10.83 19.96
N ARG A 89 -9.01 -10.82 21.01
CA ARG A 89 -8.98 -11.80 22.10
C ARG A 89 -9.21 -13.22 21.57
N ASP A 90 -10.21 -13.40 20.71
CA ASP A 90 -10.65 -14.73 20.30
C ASP A 90 -9.84 -15.28 19.11
N LEU A 91 -9.43 -14.42 18.17
CA LEU A 91 -8.64 -14.82 16.99
C LEU A 91 -7.13 -14.77 17.20
N GLY A 92 -6.66 -14.03 18.21
CA GLY A 92 -5.24 -13.93 18.57
C GLY A 92 -4.26 -13.24 17.59
N PRO A 93 -4.62 -12.29 16.70
CA PRO A 93 -3.66 -11.58 15.85
C PRO A 93 -2.83 -10.54 16.62
N CYS A 94 -2.13 -10.97 17.67
CA CYS A 94 -1.32 -10.11 18.52
C CYS A 94 0.04 -9.81 17.89
N THR A 95 0.40 -8.53 17.81
CA THR A 95 1.76 -8.11 17.43
C THR A 95 2.73 -8.32 18.60
N THR A 96 3.99 -8.64 18.29
CA THR A 96 5.02 -8.76 19.33
C THR A 96 5.47 -7.35 19.79
N PRO A 97 5.92 -7.19 21.04
CA PRO A 97 6.48 -5.92 21.50
C PRO A 97 7.69 -5.48 20.68
N PHE A 98 8.54 -6.44 20.26
CA PHE A 98 9.69 -6.16 19.41
C PHE A 98 9.27 -5.67 18.00
N ALA A 99 8.24 -6.28 17.41
CA ALA A 99 7.68 -5.81 16.15
C ALA A 99 7.11 -4.40 16.27
N SER A 100 6.41 -4.12 17.37
CA SER A 100 5.88 -2.78 17.69
C SER A 100 7.01 -1.75 17.78
N TRP A 101 8.11 -2.09 18.47
CA TRP A 101 9.29 -1.23 18.55
C TRP A 101 9.91 -0.98 17.17
N LEU A 102 10.05 -2.00 16.32
CA LEU A 102 10.56 -1.83 14.96
C LEU A 102 9.66 -0.94 14.09
N PHE A 103 8.33 -1.00 14.26
CA PHE A 103 7.43 -0.07 13.58
C PHE A 103 7.61 1.38 14.05
N LEU A 104 7.88 1.61 15.33
CA LEU A 104 8.18 2.95 15.85
C LEU A 104 9.47 3.51 15.21
N GLN A 105 10.51 2.68 15.10
CA GLN A 105 11.76 3.07 14.43
C GLN A 105 11.53 3.45 12.95
N GLY A 106 10.69 2.68 12.25
CA GLY A 106 10.26 3.05 10.90
C GLY A 106 9.50 4.38 10.89
N LEU A 107 8.55 4.57 11.81
CA LEU A 107 7.68 5.76 11.85
C LEU A 107 8.46 7.07 12.01
N GLU A 108 9.54 7.08 12.80
CA GLU A 108 10.41 8.25 13.01
C GLU A 108 10.96 8.84 11.69
N THR A 109 11.22 7.99 10.69
CA THR A 109 11.78 8.40 9.40
C THR A 109 10.76 8.38 8.26
N LEU A 110 9.49 8.06 8.55
CA LEU A 110 8.44 7.91 7.55
C LEU A 110 8.30 9.14 6.62
N PRO A 111 8.27 10.39 7.10
CA PRO A 111 8.12 11.56 6.22
C PRO A 111 9.27 11.69 5.22
N LEU A 112 10.51 11.55 5.69
CA LEU A 112 11.72 11.67 4.87
C LEU A 112 11.78 10.58 3.79
N ARG A 113 11.46 9.34 4.18
CA ARG A 113 11.39 8.21 3.24
C ARG A 113 10.25 8.42 2.24
N ALA A 114 9.11 8.92 2.69
CA ALA A 114 7.98 9.20 1.81
C ALA A 114 8.37 10.23 0.73
N GLU A 115 8.98 11.36 1.10
CA GLU A 115 9.47 12.35 0.13
C GLU A 115 10.35 11.73 -0.95
N ARG A 116 11.36 10.95 -0.54
CA ARG A 116 12.29 10.29 -1.46
C ARG A 116 11.62 9.24 -2.34
N HIS A 117 10.74 8.41 -1.80
CA HIS A 117 9.97 7.46 -2.60
C HIS A 117 9.15 8.19 -3.68
N ASN A 118 8.49 9.29 -3.31
CA ASN A 118 7.64 10.05 -4.24
C ASN A 118 8.46 10.71 -5.35
N SER A 119 9.56 11.39 -5.00
CA SER A 119 10.40 12.05 -6.00
C SER A 119 11.06 11.06 -6.95
N ASN A 120 11.58 9.93 -6.42
CA ASN A 120 12.14 8.87 -7.25
C ASN A 120 11.08 8.26 -8.18
N THR A 121 9.87 8.01 -7.68
CA THR A 121 8.80 7.40 -8.49
C THR A 121 8.36 8.32 -9.62
N LEU A 122 8.18 9.61 -9.36
CA LEU A 122 7.83 10.58 -10.40
C LEU A 122 8.94 10.69 -11.46
N ALA A 123 10.18 10.79 -11.04
CA ALA A 123 11.33 10.90 -11.94
C ALA A 123 11.51 9.62 -12.80
N LEU A 124 11.30 8.44 -12.22
CA LEU A 124 11.35 7.18 -12.95
C LEU A 124 10.18 7.08 -13.93
N ALA A 125 8.96 7.44 -13.52
CA ALA A 125 7.77 7.42 -14.39
C ALA A 125 7.96 8.32 -15.62
N GLN A 126 8.45 9.55 -15.42
CA GLN A 126 8.71 10.49 -16.52
C GLN A 126 9.79 9.99 -17.47
N TRP A 127 10.85 9.36 -16.96
CA TRP A 127 11.91 8.77 -17.77
C TRP A 127 11.39 7.55 -18.57
N LEU A 128 10.62 6.66 -17.94
CA LEU A 128 10.04 5.49 -18.59
C LEU A 128 9.10 5.86 -19.73
N VAL A 129 8.33 6.95 -19.62
CA VAL A 129 7.45 7.45 -20.70
C VAL A 129 8.23 7.74 -21.99
N GLN A 130 9.50 8.11 -21.88
CA GLN A 130 10.35 8.47 -23.02
C GLN A 130 11.17 7.28 -23.56
N HIS A 131 11.15 6.14 -22.86
CA HIS A 131 12.04 5.03 -23.16
C HIS A 131 11.53 4.18 -24.34
N PRO A 132 12.35 3.89 -25.38
CA PRO A 132 11.87 3.23 -26.60
C PRO A 132 11.38 1.78 -26.38
N ALA A 133 11.88 1.08 -25.36
CA ALA A 133 11.44 -0.27 -24.98
C ALA A 133 10.14 -0.31 -24.14
N VAL A 134 9.60 0.86 -23.75
CA VAL A 134 8.40 0.95 -22.90
C VAL A 134 7.19 1.30 -23.77
N ALA A 135 6.09 0.57 -23.60
CA ALA A 135 4.85 0.77 -24.35
C ALA A 135 3.93 1.81 -23.70
N TRP A 136 3.85 1.81 -22.38
CA TRP A 136 2.98 2.69 -21.59
C TRP A 136 3.48 2.76 -20.14
N VAL A 137 3.10 3.82 -19.43
CA VAL A 137 3.36 4.00 -18.00
C VAL A 137 2.07 4.41 -17.29
N SER A 138 1.80 3.79 -16.14
CA SER A 138 0.68 4.08 -15.26
C SER A 138 1.20 4.56 -13.90
N TYR A 139 1.10 5.87 -13.69
CA TYR A 139 1.42 6.52 -12.43
C TYR A 139 0.55 7.77 -12.25
N PRO A 140 -0.17 7.94 -11.13
CA PRO A 140 -1.08 9.07 -10.93
C PRO A 140 -0.40 10.44 -10.89
N GLY A 141 0.93 10.50 -10.77
CA GLY A 141 1.70 11.74 -10.88
C GLY A 141 1.92 12.24 -12.31
N LEU A 142 1.62 11.42 -13.33
CA LEU A 142 1.68 11.84 -14.73
C LEU A 142 0.40 12.60 -15.10
N GLU A 143 0.53 13.73 -15.80
CA GLU A 143 -0.62 14.56 -16.21
C GLU A 143 -1.60 13.83 -17.14
N SER A 144 -1.10 12.90 -17.94
CA SER A 144 -1.89 12.05 -18.84
C SER A 144 -2.67 10.94 -18.11
N HIS A 145 -2.41 10.71 -16.82
CA HIS A 145 -3.06 9.64 -16.08
C HIS A 145 -4.54 9.97 -15.81
N PRO A 146 -5.51 9.05 -16.06
CA PRO A 146 -6.94 9.33 -15.90
C PRO A 146 -7.35 9.84 -14.51
N TYR A 147 -6.63 9.41 -13.48
CA TYR A 147 -6.88 9.82 -12.09
C TYR A 147 -5.98 10.94 -11.58
N HIS A 148 -5.20 11.62 -12.43
CA HIS A 148 -4.29 12.69 -12.01
C HIS A 148 -5.02 13.81 -11.24
N ALA A 149 -6.18 14.25 -11.72
CA ALA A 149 -6.99 15.28 -11.06
C ALA A 149 -7.44 14.84 -9.64
N ASN A 150 -7.89 13.60 -9.49
CA ASN A 150 -8.25 13.05 -8.17
C ASN A 150 -7.03 12.92 -7.27
N ALA A 151 -5.89 12.48 -7.82
CA ALA A 151 -4.66 12.35 -7.07
C ALA A 151 -4.19 13.71 -6.54
N LYS A 152 -4.24 14.78 -7.36
CA LYS A 152 -3.96 16.15 -6.89
C LYS A 152 -4.94 16.66 -5.84
N LYS A 153 -6.20 16.22 -5.88
CA LYS A 153 -7.23 16.62 -4.91
C LYS A 153 -7.02 15.97 -3.54
N TYR A 154 -6.69 14.68 -3.52
CA TYR A 154 -6.69 13.89 -2.28
C TYR A 154 -5.30 13.58 -1.73
N LEU A 155 -4.25 13.62 -2.56
CA LEU A 155 -2.89 13.33 -2.13
C LEU A 155 -2.11 14.62 -1.86
N SER A 156 -1.40 14.64 -0.74
CA SER A 156 -0.44 15.68 -0.35
C SER A 156 0.99 15.14 -0.39
N GLY A 157 1.97 15.96 -0.77
CA GLY A 157 3.39 15.58 -0.69
C GLY A 157 3.88 14.56 -1.73
N GLY A 158 3.06 14.22 -2.73
CA GLY A 158 3.43 13.36 -3.86
C GLY A 158 2.29 12.44 -4.33
N PHE A 159 2.61 11.44 -5.14
CA PHE A 159 1.65 10.55 -5.81
C PHE A 159 1.84 9.05 -5.50
N GLY A 160 2.58 8.72 -4.45
CA GLY A 160 2.88 7.35 -4.06
C GLY A 160 4.24 6.84 -4.53
N GLY A 161 4.64 5.70 -3.97
CA GLY A 161 5.91 5.02 -4.24
C GLY A 161 5.80 3.83 -5.20
N VAL A 162 4.70 3.73 -5.96
CA VAL A 162 4.42 2.60 -6.86
C VAL A 162 4.02 3.12 -8.21
N LEU A 163 4.59 2.54 -9.26
CA LEU A 163 4.16 2.71 -10.64
C LEU A 163 4.04 1.35 -11.34
N SER A 164 3.37 1.33 -12.47
CA SER A 164 3.36 0.20 -13.39
C SER A 164 3.71 0.67 -14.80
N PHE A 165 4.32 -0.20 -15.60
CA PHE A 165 4.62 0.08 -17.00
C PHE A 165 4.60 -1.19 -17.83
N GLY A 166 4.41 -1.05 -19.15
CA GLY A 166 4.43 -2.16 -20.10
C GLY A 166 5.75 -2.27 -20.83
N VAL A 167 6.38 -3.44 -20.80
CA VAL A 167 7.60 -3.75 -21.57
C VAL A 167 7.21 -4.24 -22.97
N LYS A 168 7.74 -3.60 -24.03
CA LYS A 168 7.53 -4.07 -25.41
C LYS A 168 8.14 -5.47 -25.57
N GLY A 169 7.43 -6.36 -26.27
CA GLY A 169 7.80 -7.77 -26.38
C GLY A 169 7.04 -8.71 -25.42
N GLY A 170 6.10 -8.17 -24.62
CA GLY A 170 5.14 -8.97 -23.85
C GLY A 170 5.79 -9.77 -22.72
N ILE A 171 5.26 -10.96 -22.43
CA ILE A 171 5.68 -11.77 -21.27
C ILE A 171 7.16 -12.13 -21.34
N ALA A 172 7.66 -12.51 -22.52
CA ALA A 172 9.04 -12.94 -22.69
C ALA A 172 10.02 -11.80 -22.37
N ALA A 173 9.79 -10.62 -22.95
CA ALA A 173 10.61 -9.45 -22.65
C ALA A 173 10.48 -9.01 -21.19
N GLY A 174 9.27 -9.08 -20.60
CA GLY A 174 9.07 -8.82 -19.17
C GLY A 174 9.88 -9.76 -18.26
N ASN A 175 9.92 -11.06 -18.58
CA ASN A 175 10.71 -12.05 -17.83
C ASN A 175 12.22 -11.79 -17.97
N THR A 176 12.68 -11.47 -19.18
CA THR A 176 14.08 -11.12 -19.43
C THR A 176 14.46 -9.84 -18.69
N PHE A 177 13.60 -8.81 -18.71
CA PHE A 177 13.79 -7.57 -17.96
C PHE A 177 13.94 -7.86 -16.46
N ILE A 178 12.97 -8.55 -15.84
CA ILE A 178 13.00 -8.85 -14.40
C ILE A 178 14.25 -9.66 -14.00
N SER A 179 14.64 -10.65 -14.80
CA SER A 179 15.81 -11.49 -14.52
C SER A 179 17.16 -10.79 -14.78
N SER A 180 17.15 -9.67 -15.52
CA SER A 180 18.34 -8.90 -15.85
C SER A 180 18.68 -7.80 -14.85
N LEU A 181 17.72 -7.37 -14.02
CA LEU A 181 17.93 -6.39 -12.95
C LEU A 181 19.02 -6.86 -11.97
N LYS A 182 19.87 -5.93 -11.51
CA LYS A 182 20.99 -6.18 -10.61
C LYS A 182 20.86 -5.45 -9.28
N LEU A 183 20.39 -4.20 -9.32
CA LEU A 183 20.12 -3.41 -8.12
C LEU A 183 18.73 -3.70 -7.58
N THR A 184 17.74 -3.68 -8.48
CA THR A 184 16.33 -3.87 -8.15
C THR A 184 16.04 -5.31 -7.77
N SER A 185 15.41 -5.53 -6.61
CA SER A 185 15.09 -6.87 -6.16
C SER A 185 13.81 -7.42 -6.80
N HIS A 186 13.86 -8.66 -7.29
CA HIS A 186 12.68 -9.38 -7.78
C HIS A 186 11.87 -9.95 -6.60
N LEU A 187 10.94 -9.16 -6.06
CA LEU A 187 10.15 -9.50 -4.87
C LEU A 187 8.71 -8.98 -4.96
N ALA A 188 7.77 -9.70 -4.36
CA ALA A 188 6.34 -9.36 -4.39
C ALA A 188 5.92 -8.28 -3.37
N ASN A 189 6.79 -7.90 -2.44
CA ASN A 189 6.52 -6.86 -1.43
C ASN A 189 6.46 -5.45 -2.05
N VAL A 190 5.97 -4.46 -1.29
CA VAL A 190 6.04 -3.03 -1.63
C VAL A 190 6.36 -2.21 -0.37
N GLY A 191 6.98 -1.04 -0.56
CA GLY A 191 7.26 -0.09 0.51
C GLY A 191 8.42 -0.45 1.43
N ASP A 192 9.37 -1.25 0.93
CA ASP A 192 10.73 -1.32 1.48
C ASP A 192 11.56 -0.12 0.99
N ALA A 193 12.66 0.17 1.67
CA ALA A 193 13.67 1.15 1.28
C ALA A 193 14.36 0.80 -0.05
N LYS A 194 14.35 -0.46 -0.46
CA LYS A 194 14.95 -0.93 -1.72
C LYS A 194 13.94 -0.90 -2.84
N THR A 195 14.39 -0.64 -4.06
CA THR A 195 13.56 -0.73 -5.25
C THR A 195 13.22 -2.20 -5.51
N LEU A 196 11.93 -2.49 -5.68
CA LEU A 196 11.41 -3.83 -5.94
C LEU A 196 10.63 -3.84 -7.25
N ALA A 197 10.84 -4.85 -8.09
CA ALA A 197 10.07 -5.04 -9.33
C ALA A 197 9.53 -6.46 -9.41
N ILE A 198 8.37 -6.60 -10.04
CA ILE A 198 7.74 -7.91 -10.28
C ILE A 198 6.89 -7.85 -11.55
N GLN A 199 6.79 -8.97 -12.27
CA GLN A 199 5.87 -9.15 -13.39
C GLN A 199 4.62 -9.91 -12.92
N PRO A 200 3.47 -9.25 -12.70
CA PRO A 200 2.34 -9.90 -12.05
C PRO A 200 1.75 -11.08 -12.82
N ALA A 201 1.67 -10.99 -14.16
CA ALA A 201 1.13 -12.05 -15.02
C ALA A 201 1.89 -13.39 -14.88
N ALA A 202 3.21 -13.33 -14.70
CA ALA A 202 4.08 -14.51 -14.58
C ALA A 202 4.31 -14.95 -13.11
N THR A 203 3.74 -14.24 -12.13
CA THR A 203 4.03 -14.49 -10.70
C THR A 203 2.78 -14.39 -9.84
N THR A 204 2.48 -13.21 -9.30
CA THR A 204 1.41 -12.98 -8.31
C THR A 204 0.01 -13.33 -8.82
N HIS A 205 -0.23 -13.25 -10.13
CA HIS A 205 -1.52 -13.54 -10.76
C HIS A 205 -1.44 -14.78 -11.66
N GLN A 206 -0.38 -15.59 -11.55
CA GLN A 206 -0.20 -16.80 -12.37
C GLN A 206 -1.29 -17.86 -12.17
N GLN A 207 -2.05 -17.77 -11.07
CA GLN A 207 -3.16 -18.69 -10.76
C GLN A 207 -4.46 -18.31 -11.48
N LEU A 208 -4.55 -17.10 -12.03
CA LEU A 208 -5.70 -16.63 -12.80
C LEU A 208 -5.60 -17.08 -14.25
N SER A 209 -6.75 -17.25 -14.92
CA SER A 209 -6.78 -17.38 -16.37
C SER A 209 -6.31 -16.09 -17.05
N SER A 210 -5.91 -16.16 -18.32
CA SER A 210 -5.51 -14.98 -19.10
C SER A 210 -6.62 -13.91 -19.13
N GLU A 211 -7.88 -14.34 -19.23
CA GLU A 211 -9.05 -13.45 -19.22
C GLU A 211 -9.23 -12.77 -17.86
N GLU A 212 -9.06 -13.51 -16.77
CA GLU A 212 -9.14 -12.99 -15.40
C GLU A 212 -7.99 -12.04 -15.07
N GLN A 213 -6.78 -12.30 -15.58
CA GLN A 213 -5.65 -11.37 -15.49
C GLN A 213 -6.00 -10.04 -16.15
N VAL A 214 -6.48 -10.06 -17.39
CA VAL A 214 -6.86 -8.83 -18.10
C VAL A 214 -8.02 -8.12 -17.41
N ALA A 215 -9.03 -8.86 -16.94
CA ALA A 215 -10.17 -8.29 -16.22
C ALA A 215 -9.77 -7.61 -14.89
N SER A 216 -8.71 -8.09 -14.24
CA SER A 216 -8.13 -7.46 -13.04
C SER A 216 -7.15 -6.32 -13.34
N GLY A 217 -6.95 -5.97 -14.62
CA GLY A 217 -6.03 -4.93 -15.06
C GLY A 217 -4.56 -5.37 -15.16
N VAL A 218 -4.30 -6.68 -15.10
CA VAL A 218 -2.97 -7.26 -15.28
C VAL A 218 -2.79 -7.65 -16.74
N THR A 219 -2.05 -6.82 -17.48
CA THR A 219 -1.68 -7.16 -18.86
C THR A 219 -0.41 -8.02 -18.88
N PRO A 220 -0.22 -8.85 -19.93
CA PRO A 220 0.94 -9.75 -20.04
C PRO A 220 2.33 -9.05 -19.98
N ASP A 221 2.38 -7.79 -20.42
CA ASP A 221 3.56 -6.93 -20.48
C ASP A 221 3.80 -6.10 -19.19
N LEU A 222 2.88 -6.17 -18.21
CA LEU A 222 2.90 -5.32 -17.03
C LEU A 222 4.06 -5.68 -16.10
N ILE A 223 4.86 -4.68 -15.77
CA ILE A 223 5.80 -4.67 -14.66
C ILE A 223 5.28 -3.72 -13.59
N ARG A 224 5.26 -4.17 -12.34
CA ARG A 224 4.95 -3.34 -11.17
C ARG A 224 6.23 -3.03 -10.41
N VAL A 225 6.45 -1.76 -10.11
CA VAL A 225 7.63 -1.29 -9.38
C VAL A 225 7.22 -0.60 -8.09
N SER A 226 7.77 -1.05 -6.97
CA SER A 226 7.81 -0.29 -5.73
C SER A 226 9.16 0.41 -5.68
N VAL A 227 9.19 1.71 -5.99
CA VAL A 227 10.43 2.47 -6.14
C VAL A 227 11.02 2.77 -4.77
N GLY A 228 12.30 2.48 -4.59
CA GLY A 228 13.03 2.62 -3.33
C GLY A 228 13.64 4.00 -3.10
N LEU A 229 14.65 4.01 -2.23
CA LEU A 229 15.35 5.21 -1.75
C LEU A 229 16.74 5.39 -2.37
N GLU A 230 17.16 4.46 -3.24
CA GLU A 230 18.43 4.55 -3.97
C GLU A 230 18.52 5.85 -4.78
N HIS A 231 19.73 6.19 -5.24
CA HIS A 231 19.90 7.32 -6.13
C HIS A 231 19.12 7.06 -7.43
N ILE A 232 18.36 8.06 -7.89
CA ILE A 232 17.47 7.89 -9.03
C ILE A 232 18.22 7.49 -10.31
N ASP A 233 19.44 7.95 -10.49
CA ASP A 233 20.25 7.61 -11.67
C ASP A 233 20.73 6.16 -11.63
N ASP A 234 20.99 5.59 -10.45
CA ASP A 234 21.35 4.18 -10.32
C ASP A 234 20.15 3.28 -10.65
N ILE A 235 18.93 3.68 -10.21
CA ILE A 235 17.68 2.99 -10.57
C ILE A 235 17.46 3.04 -12.08
N LYS A 236 17.61 4.21 -12.72
CA LYS A 236 17.45 4.37 -14.17
C LYS A 236 18.48 3.56 -14.93
N HIS A 237 19.74 3.53 -14.47
CA HIS A 237 20.80 2.74 -15.09
C HIS A 237 20.51 1.23 -15.03
N ASP A 238 20.09 0.72 -13.86
CA ASP A 238 19.68 -0.68 -13.69
C ASP A 238 18.52 -1.04 -14.63
N PHE A 239 17.52 -0.15 -14.74
CA PHE A 239 16.37 -0.34 -15.63
C PHE A 239 16.75 -0.27 -17.11
N ASP A 240 17.57 0.69 -17.53
CA ASP A 240 18.03 0.82 -18.93
C ASP A 240 18.81 -0.41 -19.38
N ALA A 241 19.77 -0.87 -18.57
CA ALA A 241 20.54 -2.08 -18.86
C ALA A 241 19.62 -3.31 -19.00
N ALA A 242 18.68 -3.49 -18.07
CA ALA A 242 17.73 -4.60 -18.12
C ALA A 242 16.75 -4.50 -19.32
N LEU A 243 16.31 -3.28 -19.66
CA LEU A 243 15.45 -3.04 -20.81
C LEU A 243 16.19 -3.33 -22.11
N GLN A 244 17.44 -2.92 -22.28
CA GLN A 244 18.25 -3.23 -23.47
C GLN A 244 18.38 -4.75 -23.68
N VAL A 245 18.68 -5.50 -22.62
CA VAL A 245 18.76 -6.97 -22.69
C VAL A 245 17.40 -7.59 -23.05
N SER A 246 16.29 -7.04 -22.56
CA SER A 246 14.95 -7.55 -22.85
C SER A 246 14.50 -7.40 -24.31
N GLN A 247 15.17 -6.54 -25.08
CA GLN A 247 14.85 -6.29 -26.48
C GLN A 247 15.79 -7.01 -27.46
N ALA A 248 16.79 -7.73 -26.96
CA ALA A 248 17.71 -8.56 -27.75
C ALA A 248 17.08 -9.91 -28.08
#